data_AF-A0A8T4ZIZ5-F1
#
_entry.id   AF-A0A8T4ZIZ5-F1
#
_cell.length_a   1.000
_cell.length_b   1.000
_cell.length_c   1.000
_cell.angle_alpha   90.00
_cell.angle_beta   90.00
_cell.angle_gamma   90.00
#
_symmetry.space_group_name_H-M   'P 1'
#
loop_
_entity.id
_entity.type
_entity.pdbx_description
1 polymer ?
#
loop_
_entity_poly.entity_id
_entity_poly.type
_entity_poly.pdbx_seq_one_letter_code
_entity_poly.pdbx_strand_id
1 'polypeptide(L)'
;MSSGKVFTRKATGLVREASLLDTFLFNSAASAVIYVIVFFGYNITWLPGGNVFLALPFLMIGFSVAIVYAMLTATMPRSGGDYIFNSRLLHPSVAFSFNFALVFFQSIFEAFTFWWIWMVGFGPGFNLIGYLINNQALQQIGIWCVQPINAFILATILNVIFMLIFISGTKNMLRFLNVIYIITLIGIFLGIIAFGMTSNAEFIRLFNNFIATTDSPLKASANPYQAAITTAAEKGYQAPPFV
;
A
#
# COMPACT_ATOMS: atom_id res chain seq x y z
N MET A 1 -41.51 -19.37 43.63
CA MET A 1 -41.24 -19.75 42.22
C MET A 1 -40.35 -18.68 41.63
N SER A 2 -39.09 -19.02 41.37
CA SER A 2 -38.08 -18.09 40.82
C SER A 2 -38.45 -17.76 39.38
N SER A 3 -38.76 -16.49 39.11
CA SER A 3 -38.92 -15.95 37.75
C SER A 3 -37.54 -15.96 37.09
N GLY A 4 -37.21 -17.07 36.45
CA GLY A 4 -36.02 -17.20 35.62
C GLY A 4 -36.10 -16.16 34.50
N LYS A 5 -35.10 -15.29 34.40
CA LYS A 5 -34.90 -14.40 33.26
C LYS A 5 -34.69 -15.27 32.01
N VAL A 6 -35.78 -15.55 31.33
CA VAL A 6 -35.85 -16.29 30.08
C VAL A 6 -35.42 -15.33 28.96
N PHE A 7 -34.22 -15.56 28.42
CA PHE A 7 -33.58 -14.88 27.27
C PHE A 7 -32.98 -13.48 27.49
N THR A 8 -31.93 -13.38 28.29
CA THR A 8 -30.83 -12.48 27.91
C THR A 8 -29.77 -13.31 27.18
N ARG A 9 -29.62 -13.12 25.87
CA ARG A 9 -28.45 -13.65 25.14
C ARG A 9 -27.24 -13.13 25.93
N LYS A 10 -26.41 -14.03 26.49
CA LYS A 10 -25.10 -13.64 27.02
C LYS A 10 -24.44 -12.80 25.94
N ALA A 11 -24.28 -11.50 26.18
CA ALA A 11 -23.36 -10.69 25.39
C ALA A 11 -22.06 -11.47 25.47
N THR A 12 -21.64 -12.03 24.33
CA THR A 12 -20.46 -12.89 24.24
C THR A 12 -19.34 -12.17 24.96
N GLY A 13 -18.68 -12.83 25.92
CA GLY A 13 -17.67 -12.26 26.81
C GLY A 13 -16.37 -11.82 26.13
N LEU A 14 -16.44 -11.43 24.85
CA LEU A 14 -15.39 -10.70 24.16
C LEU A 14 -15.29 -9.32 24.80
N VAL A 15 -14.26 -9.14 25.59
CA VAL A 15 -13.79 -7.83 26.02
C VAL A 15 -13.39 -7.06 24.74
N ARG A 16 -13.67 -5.76 24.70
CA ARG A 16 -13.24 -4.91 23.58
C ARG A 16 -11.71 -4.98 23.43
N GLU A 17 -11.23 -5.67 22.39
CA GLU A 17 -9.80 -5.85 22.16
C GLU A 17 -9.15 -4.68 21.41
N ALA A 18 -9.93 -3.92 20.65
CA ALA A 18 -9.46 -2.79 19.85
C ALA A 18 -9.74 -1.45 20.53
N SER A 19 -8.67 -0.68 20.78
CA SER A 19 -8.78 0.72 21.21
C SER A 19 -9.14 1.64 20.03
N LEU A 20 -9.45 2.91 20.33
CA LEU A 20 -9.67 3.92 19.29
C LEU A 20 -8.45 4.08 18.39
N LEU A 21 -7.26 4.11 19.00
CA LEU A 21 -6.00 4.28 18.29
C LEU A 21 -5.69 3.05 17.42
N ASP A 22 -5.92 1.83 17.93
CA ASP A 22 -5.77 0.62 17.12
C ASP A 22 -6.68 0.66 15.89
N THR A 23 -7.93 1.09 16.08
CA THR A 23 -8.91 1.17 14.99
C THR A 23 -8.52 2.26 13.98
N PHE A 24 -8.04 3.40 14.45
CA PHE A 24 -7.58 4.50 13.59
C PHE A 24 -6.36 4.10 12.76
N LEU A 25 -5.33 3.53 13.40
CA LEU A 25 -4.12 3.09 12.72
C LEU A 25 -4.41 1.93 11.76
N PHE A 26 -5.28 0.98 12.14
CA PHE A 26 -5.70 -0.10 11.27
C PHE A 26 -6.41 0.41 10.01
N ASN A 27 -7.37 1.34 10.15
CA ASN A 27 -8.06 1.93 9.00
C ASN A 27 -7.12 2.79 8.14
N SER A 28 -6.19 3.51 8.77
CA SER A 28 -5.19 4.29 8.05
C SER A 28 -4.19 3.41 7.30
N ALA A 29 -3.79 2.27 7.87
CA ALA A 29 -2.94 1.30 7.20
C ALA A 29 -3.66 0.62 6.02
N ALA A 30 -4.98 0.42 6.12
CA ALA A 30 -5.80 -0.06 5.01
C ALA A 30 -5.91 0.97 3.87
N SER A 31 -5.78 2.26 4.17
CA SER A 31 -5.60 3.29 3.13
C SER A 31 -4.20 3.14 2.54
N ALA A 32 -4.13 2.73 1.27
CA ALA A 32 -2.90 2.30 0.64
C ALA A 32 -1.99 3.49 0.25
N VAL A 33 -1.49 4.26 1.22
CA VAL A 33 -0.71 5.51 1.00
C VAL A 33 0.52 5.26 0.12
N ILE A 34 1.25 4.15 0.36
CA ILE A 34 2.41 3.76 -0.45
C ILE A 34 1.97 3.44 -1.89
N TYR A 35 0.84 2.75 -2.07
CA TYR A 35 0.29 2.49 -3.39
C TYR A 35 0.03 3.79 -4.14
N VAL A 36 -0.56 4.79 -3.49
CA VAL A 36 -0.81 6.09 -4.14
C VAL A 36 0.50 6.72 -4.61
N ILE A 37 1.56 6.74 -3.80
CA ILE A 37 2.85 7.34 -4.18
C ILE A 37 3.49 6.59 -5.36
N VAL A 38 3.53 5.26 -5.33
CA VAL A 38 4.18 4.47 -6.39
C VAL A 38 3.35 4.47 -7.68
N PHE A 39 2.04 4.28 -7.57
CA PHE A 39 1.15 4.32 -8.73
C PHE A 39 1.08 5.71 -9.32
N PHE A 40 1.22 6.78 -8.53
CA PHE A 40 1.32 8.14 -9.07
C PHE A 40 2.44 8.26 -10.09
N GLY A 41 3.65 7.78 -9.77
CA GLY A 41 4.76 7.74 -10.72
C GLY A 41 4.46 6.92 -11.97
N TYR A 42 3.71 5.82 -11.80
CA TYR A 42 3.26 4.98 -12.92
C TYR A 42 2.19 5.66 -13.79
N ASN A 43 1.25 6.41 -13.20
CA ASN A 43 0.16 7.08 -13.92
C ASN A 43 0.67 8.06 -15.00
N ILE A 44 1.83 8.69 -14.77
CA ILE A 44 2.50 9.56 -15.73
C ILE A 44 2.75 8.83 -17.07
N THR A 45 2.96 7.51 -17.04
CA THR A 45 3.26 6.70 -18.22
C THR A 45 2.02 6.21 -18.99
N TRP A 46 0.86 6.08 -18.34
CA TRP A 46 -0.38 5.56 -18.97
C TRP A 46 -1.42 6.66 -19.25
N LEU A 47 -1.29 7.84 -18.62
CA LEU A 47 -2.14 9.03 -18.81
C LEU A 47 -1.28 10.26 -19.17
N PRO A 48 -0.64 10.28 -20.36
CA PRO A 48 0.19 11.40 -20.78
C PRO A 48 -0.64 12.69 -20.86
N GLY A 49 -0.16 13.77 -20.23
CA GLY A 49 -0.83 15.08 -20.20
C GLY A 49 -1.91 15.26 -19.12
N GLY A 50 -2.17 14.25 -18.29
CA GLY A 50 -3.12 14.35 -17.18
C GLY A 50 -2.69 15.36 -16.11
N ASN A 51 -3.61 16.24 -15.69
CA ASN A 51 -3.37 17.18 -14.59
C ASN A 51 -3.86 16.62 -13.25
N VAL A 52 -2.91 16.18 -12.43
CA VAL A 52 -3.18 15.62 -11.10
C VAL A 52 -3.79 16.63 -10.14
N PHE A 53 -3.42 17.91 -10.24
CA PHE A 53 -3.95 18.93 -9.35
C PHE A 53 -5.44 19.17 -9.61
N LEU A 54 -5.87 19.03 -10.87
CA LEU A 54 -7.30 19.02 -11.22
C LEU A 54 -8.04 17.79 -10.72
N ALA A 55 -7.34 16.69 -10.40
CA ALA A 55 -7.95 15.51 -9.81
C ALA A 55 -8.20 15.65 -8.29
N LEU A 56 -7.49 16.57 -7.60
CA LEU A 56 -7.60 16.75 -6.15
C LEU A 56 -9.03 17.08 -5.66
N PRO A 57 -9.81 17.96 -6.31
CA PRO A 57 -11.19 18.21 -5.91
C PRO A 57 -12.08 16.96 -5.95
N PHE A 58 -11.79 16.01 -6.85
CA PHE A 58 -12.56 14.77 -6.97
C PHE A 58 -12.31 13.80 -5.80
N LEU A 59 -11.25 14.00 -5.01
CA LEU A 59 -11.03 13.26 -3.75
C LEU A 59 -12.19 13.46 -2.76
N MET A 60 -12.91 14.59 -2.86
CA MET A 60 -14.10 14.86 -2.04
C MET A 60 -15.20 13.82 -2.23
N ILE A 61 -15.28 13.19 -3.41
CA ILE A 61 -16.22 12.10 -3.66
C ILE A 61 -15.87 10.88 -2.80
N GLY A 62 -14.58 10.58 -2.59
CA GLY A 62 -14.14 9.50 -1.71
C GLY A 62 -14.61 9.70 -0.26
N PHE A 63 -14.60 10.94 0.24
CA PHE A 63 -15.11 11.26 1.57
C PHE A 63 -16.61 10.98 1.71
N SER A 64 -17.39 11.13 0.63
CA SER A 64 -18.83 10.81 0.67
C SER A 64 -19.07 9.34 1.02
N VAL A 65 -18.27 8.43 0.45
CA VAL A 65 -18.34 6.99 0.74
C VAL A 65 -17.97 6.73 2.20
N ALA A 66 -16.89 7.34 2.69
CA ALA A 66 -16.46 7.18 4.08
C ALA A 66 -17.54 7.65 5.08
N ILE A 67 -18.22 8.76 4.79
CA ILE A 67 -19.31 9.29 5.63
C ILE A 67 -20.49 8.31 5.64
N VAL A 68 -20.90 7.80 4.48
CA VAL A 68 -21.98 6.80 4.40
C VAL A 68 -21.63 5.55 5.19
N TYR A 69 -20.40 5.05 5.07
CA TYR A 69 -19.94 3.88 5.83
C TYR A 69 -19.88 4.14 7.34
N ALA A 70 -19.48 5.34 7.77
CA ALA A 70 -19.52 5.73 9.18
C ALA A 70 -20.96 5.74 9.72
N MET A 71 -21.91 6.28 8.96
CA MET A 71 -23.34 6.29 9.32
C MET A 71 -23.93 4.88 9.36
N LEU A 72 -23.62 4.03 8.37
CA LEU A 72 -24.05 2.63 8.33
C LEU A 72 -23.50 1.82 9.51
N THR A 73 -22.22 2.03 9.85
CA THR A 73 -21.59 1.36 11.00
C THR A 73 -22.21 1.83 12.33
N ALA A 74 -22.53 3.12 12.46
CA ALA A 74 -23.19 3.67 13.65
C ALA A 74 -24.64 3.18 13.81
N THR A 75 -25.38 3.07 12.70
CA THR A 75 -26.79 2.61 12.71
C THR A 75 -26.91 1.10 12.83
N MET A 76 -25.94 0.34 12.32
CA MET A 76 -25.91 -1.12 12.33
C MET A 76 -24.60 -1.65 12.94
N PRO A 77 -24.39 -1.49 14.27
CA PRO A 77 -23.13 -1.83 14.95
C PRO A 77 -22.98 -3.34 15.14
N ARG A 78 -22.82 -4.07 14.03
CA ARG A 78 -22.59 -5.52 14.00
C ARG A 78 -21.34 -5.82 13.19
N SER A 79 -20.59 -6.82 13.64
CA SER A 79 -19.51 -7.39 12.83
C SER A 79 -20.08 -8.01 11.56
N GLY A 80 -19.47 -7.71 10.41
CA GLY A 80 -19.86 -8.27 9.11
C GLY A 80 -19.92 -7.28 7.94
N GLY A 81 -19.69 -5.97 8.20
CA GLY A 81 -19.47 -4.95 7.17
C GLY A 81 -20.51 -4.97 6.04
N ASP A 82 -20.02 -4.99 4.81
CA ASP A 82 -20.81 -4.89 3.57
C ASP A 82 -21.92 -5.92 3.47
N TYR A 83 -21.70 -7.15 3.94
CA TYR A 83 -22.74 -8.17 3.93
C TYR A 83 -23.93 -7.77 4.79
N ILE A 84 -23.69 -7.24 5.99
CA ILE A 84 -24.75 -6.81 6.91
C ILE A 84 -25.50 -5.60 6.36
N PHE A 85 -24.79 -4.64 5.79
CA PHE A 85 -25.40 -3.46 5.19
C PHE A 85 -26.28 -3.84 3.99
N ASN A 86 -25.73 -4.58 3.03
CA ASN A 86 -26.44 -4.94 1.81
C ASN A 86 -27.58 -5.95 2.04
N SER A 87 -27.43 -6.89 2.99
CA SER A 87 -28.50 -7.88 3.26
C SER A 87 -29.73 -7.25 3.90
N ARG A 88 -29.57 -6.11 4.58
CA ARG A 88 -30.65 -5.37 5.24
C ARG A 88 -31.26 -4.29 4.36
N LEU A 89 -30.45 -3.66 3.50
CA LEU A 89 -30.90 -2.57 2.64
C LEU A 89 -31.45 -3.07 1.31
N LEU A 90 -30.89 -4.14 0.75
CA LEU A 90 -31.22 -4.64 -0.60
C LEU A 90 -31.89 -6.01 -0.52
N HIS A 91 -31.10 -7.08 -0.41
CA HIS A 91 -31.56 -8.45 -0.28
C HIS A 91 -30.39 -9.37 0.12
N PRO A 92 -30.60 -10.41 0.94
CA PRO A 92 -29.52 -11.32 1.36
C PRO A 92 -28.75 -11.98 0.20
N SER A 93 -29.43 -12.35 -0.89
CA SER A 93 -28.77 -12.97 -2.06
C SER A 93 -27.84 -12.00 -2.79
N VAL A 94 -28.23 -10.73 -2.93
CA VAL A 94 -27.39 -9.69 -3.55
C VAL A 94 -26.16 -9.44 -2.69
N ALA A 95 -26.36 -9.35 -1.37
CA ALA A 95 -25.27 -9.20 -0.42
C ALA A 95 -24.27 -10.36 -0.48
N PHE A 96 -24.77 -11.60 -0.61
CA PHE A 96 -23.96 -12.79 -0.77
C PHE A 96 -23.15 -12.75 -2.07
N SER A 97 -23.80 -12.52 -3.22
CA SER A 97 -23.12 -12.45 -4.53
C SER A 97 -22.03 -11.38 -4.55
N PHE A 98 -22.31 -10.20 -3.99
CA PHE A 98 -21.34 -9.12 -3.88
C PHE A 98 -20.16 -9.50 -2.98
N ASN A 99 -20.41 -10.04 -1.79
CA ASN A 99 -19.33 -10.42 -0.87
C ASN A 99 -18.50 -11.58 -1.41
N PHE A 100 -19.11 -12.54 -2.09
CA PHE A 100 -18.38 -13.63 -2.72
C PHE A 100 -17.44 -13.11 -3.81
N ALA A 101 -17.92 -12.21 -4.68
CA ALA A 101 -17.09 -11.57 -5.69
C ALA A 101 -15.96 -10.75 -5.05
N LEU A 102 -16.26 -10.02 -3.97
CA LEU A 102 -15.28 -9.22 -3.22
C LEU A 102 -14.17 -10.10 -2.65
N VAL A 103 -14.51 -11.22 -1.98
CA VAL A 103 -13.52 -12.15 -1.41
C VAL A 103 -12.61 -12.73 -2.49
N PHE A 104 -13.18 -13.13 -3.62
CA PHE A 104 -12.41 -13.67 -4.74
C PHE A 104 -11.44 -12.63 -5.31
N PHE A 105 -11.92 -11.41 -5.56
CA PHE A 105 -11.08 -10.32 -6.06
C PHE A 105 -9.99 -9.94 -5.04
N GLN A 106 -10.35 -9.86 -3.76
CA GLN A 106 -9.42 -9.51 -2.69
C GLN A 106 -8.31 -10.54 -2.55
N SER A 107 -8.61 -11.83 -2.71
CA SER A 107 -7.60 -12.90 -2.66
C SER A 107 -6.55 -12.75 -3.77
N ILE A 108 -6.96 -12.37 -4.98
CA ILE A 108 -6.04 -12.09 -6.09
C ILE A 108 -5.20 -10.85 -5.78
N PHE A 109 -5.83 -9.80 -5.27
CA PHE A 109 -5.15 -8.54 -4.95
C PHE A 109 -4.14 -8.71 -3.80
N GLU A 110 -4.44 -9.55 -2.82
CA GLU A 110 -3.52 -9.90 -1.73
C GLU A 110 -2.30 -10.66 -2.28
N ALA A 111 -2.51 -11.66 -3.14
CA ALA A 111 -1.41 -12.38 -3.79
C ALA A 111 -0.50 -11.43 -4.59
N PHE A 112 -1.10 -10.51 -5.35
CA PHE A 112 -0.38 -9.45 -6.05
C PHE A 112 0.41 -8.57 -5.08
N THR A 113 -0.20 -8.14 -3.97
CA THR A 113 0.44 -7.24 -2.99
C THR A 113 1.68 -7.87 -2.36
N PHE A 114 1.63 -9.14 -1.97
CA PHE A 114 2.79 -9.82 -1.39
C PHE A 114 3.95 -9.95 -2.38
N TRP A 115 3.67 -10.26 -3.64
CA TRP A 115 4.67 -10.25 -4.71
C TRP A 115 5.23 -8.84 -4.94
N TRP A 116 4.34 -7.85 -5.01
CA TRP A 116 4.69 -6.48 -5.33
C TRP A 116 5.60 -5.84 -4.29
N ILE A 117 5.41 -6.14 -3.00
CA ILE A 117 6.29 -5.69 -1.91
C ILE A 117 7.76 -6.08 -2.16
N TRP A 118 8.02 -7.24 -2.76
CA TRP A 118 9.39 -7.63 -3.13
C TRP A 118 9.90 -6.85 -4.36
N MET A 119 9.03 -6.60 -5.33
CA MET A 119 9.36 -5.85 -6.55
C MET A 119 9.70 -4.39 -6.30
N VAL A 120 8.93 -3.71 -5.46
CA VAL A 120 9.06 -2.25 -5.26
C VAL A 120 9.65 -1.87 -3.91
N GLY A 121 9.57 -2.75 -2.92
CA GLY A 121 10.04 -2.51 -1.56
C GLY A 121 11.40 -3.16 -1.30
N PHE A 122 11.38 -4.44 -0.93
CA PHE A 122 12.57 -5.12 -0.40
C PHE A 122 13.71 -5.27 -1.43
N GLY A 123 13.40 -5.69 -2.67
CA GLY A 123 14.42 -5.91 -3.70
C GLY A 123 15.21 -4.63 -4.02
N PRO A 124 14.54 -3.56 -4.47
CA PRO A 124 15.18 -2.26 -4.67
C PRO A 124 15.80 -1.68 -3.39
N GLY A 125 15.18 -1.88 -2.23
CA GLY A 125 15.71 -1.42 -0.95
C GLY A 125 17.05 -2.06 -0.59
N PHE A 126 17.17 -3.39 -0.67
CA PHE A 126 18.45 -4.08 -0.45
C PHE A 126 19.49 -3.68 -1.48
N ASN A 127 19.08 -3.52 -2.74
CA ASN A 127 19.99 -3.07 -3.78
C ASN A 127 20.55 -1.67 -3.49
N LEU A 128 19.68 -0.71 -3.15
CA LEU A 128 20.08 0.65 -2.82
C LEU A 128 20.95 0.74 -1.58
N ILE A 129 20.58 0.04 -0.50
CA ILE A 129 21.39 0.01 0.73
C ILE A 129 22.76 -0.60 0.44
N GLY A 130 22.80 -1.70 -0.31
CA GLY A 130 24.03 -2.35 -0.74
C GLY A 130 24.92 -1.44 -1.59
N TYR A 131 24.33 -0.56 -2.41
CA TYR A 131 25.06 0.47 -3.12
C TYR A 131 25.66 1.51 -2.17
N LEU A 132 24.87 2.06 -1.25
CA LEU A 132 25.32 3.10 -0.31
C LEU A 132 26.47 2.64 0.60
N ILE A 133 26.50 1.36 0.99
CA ILE A 133 27.55 0.79 1.85
C ILE A 133 28.65 0.06 1.07
N ASN A 134 28.64 0.11 -0.27
CA ASN A 134 29.56 -0.60 -1.16
C ASN A 134 29.62 -2.14 -0.92
N ASN A 135 28.48 -2.76 -0.59
CA ASN A 135 28.35 -4.20 -0.39
C ASN A 135 27.68 -4.87 -1.59
N GLN A 136 28.51 -5.51 -2.44
CA GLN A 136 28.05 -6.20 -3.64
C GLN A 136 27.14 -7.40 -3.32
N ALA A 137 27.38 -8.13 -2.23
CA ALA A 137 26.53 -9.28 -1.87
C ALA A 137 25.10 -8.84 -1.56
N LEU A 138 24.94 -7.72 -0.84
CA LEU A 138 23.62 -7.15 -0.54
C LEU A 138 22.90 -6.64 -1.80
N GLN A 139 23.65 -6.07 -2.74
CA GLN A 139 23.11 -5.67 -4.04
C GLN A 139 22.57 -6.87 -4.84
N GLN A 140 23.32 -7.98 -4.84
CA GLN A 140 22.92 -9.22 -5.50
C GLN A 140 21.71 -9.87 -4.83
N ILE A 141 21.58 -9.79 -3.50
CA ILE A 141 20.35 -10.21 -2.80
C ILE A 141 19.15 -9.41 -3.31
N GLY A 142 19.29 -8.08 -3.47
CA GLY A 142 18.23 -7.24 -4.03
C GLY A 142 17.78 -7.70 -5.43
N ILE A 143 18.74 -7.99 -6.32
CA ILE A 143 18.47 -8.49 -7.69
C ILE A 143 17.86 -9.90 -7.65
N TRP A 144 18.31 -10.75 -6.73
CA TRP A 144 17.80 -12.11 -6.56
C TRP A 144 16.36 -12.12 -6.08
N CYS A 145 16.00 -11.23 -5.14
CA CYS A 145 14.63 -11.10 -4.61
C CYS A 145 13.62 -10.73 -5.69
N VAL A 146 14.03 -10.01 -6.75
CA VAL A 146 13.12 -9.57 -7.80
C VAL A 146 12.93 -10.58 -8.94
N GLN A 147 13.68 -11.69 -8.95
CA GLN A 147 13.50 -12.73 -9.95
C GLN A 147 12.10 -13.38 -9.82
N PRO A 148 11.39 -13.68 -10.93
CA PRO A 148 9.98 -14.08 -10.88
C PRO A 148 9.69 -15.25 -9.93
N ILE A 149 10.51 -16.30 -9.98
CA ILE A 149 10.33 -17.48 -9.13
C ILE A 149 10.67 -17.21 -7.66
N ASN A 150 11.72 -16.43 -7.40
CA ASN A 150 12.14 -16.11 -6.04
C ASN A 150 11.13 -15.18 -5.37
N ALA A 151 10.66 -14.16 -6.09
CA ALA A 151 9.63 -13.26 -5.62
C ALA A 151 8.32 -14.02 -5.30
N PHE A 152 7.95 -15.00 -6.12
CA PHE A 152 6.80 -15.86 -5.86
C PHE A 152 6.98 -16.69 -4.57
N ILE A 153 8.14 -17.31 -4.39
CA ILE A 153 8.44 -18.09 -3.17
C ILE A 153 8.43 -17.18 -1.94
N LEU A 154 9.11 -16.04 -2.01
CA LEU A 154 9.20 -15.07 -0.91
C LEU A 154 7.83 -14.46 -0.57
N ALA A 155 7.01 -14.16 -1.57
CA ALA A 155 5.63 -13.71 -1.38
C ALA A 155 4.78 -14.77 -0.69
N THR A 156 4.94 -16.04 -1.07
CA THR A 156 4.23 -17.16 -0.45
C THR A 156 4.64 -17.34 1.02
N ILE A 157 5.95 -17.25 1.31
CA ILE A 157 6.45 -17.29 2.69
C ILE A 157 5.88 -16.11 3.50
N LEU A 158 5.89 -14.91 2.94
CA LEU A 158 5.36 -13.71 3.60
C LEU A 158 3.85 -13.85 3.88
N ASN A 159 3.09 -14.38 2.93
CA ASN A 159 1.67 -14.68 3.12
C ASN A 159 1.44 -15.67 4.28
N VAL A 160 2.22 -16.75 4.37
CA VAL A 160 2.13 -17.72 5.48
C VAL A 160 2.47 -17.05 6.82
N ILE A 161 3.49 -16.19 6.87
CA ILE A 161 3.84 -15.43 8.08
C ILE A 161 2.66 -14.55 8.52
N PHE A 162 2.06 -13.81 7.60
CA PHE A 162 0.89 -12.97 7.90
C PHE A 162 -0.31 -13.82 8.35
N MET A 163 -0.56 -14.96 7.71
CA MET A 163 -1.59 -15.91 8.15
C MET A 163 -1.36 -16.34 9.61
N LEU A 164 -0.14 -16.70 10.00
CA LEU A 164 0.19 -17.09 11.38
C LEU A 164 -0.04 -15.95 12.38
N ILE A 165 0.28 -14.70 11.99
CA ILE A 165 0.03 -13.52 12.83
C ILE A 165 -1.48 -13.32 13.03
N PHE A 166 -2.29 -13.49 11.99
CA PHE A 166 -3.75 -13.34 12.09
C PHE A 166 -4.38 -14.47 12.92
N ILE A 167 -3.86 -15.69 12.83
CA ILE A 167 -4.28 -16.82 13.68
C ILE A 167 -3.94 -16.58 15.15
N SER A 168 -2.89 -15.80 15.45
CA SER A 168 -2.44 -15.51 16.83
C SER A 168 -3.39 -14.64 17.66
N GLY A 169 -4.48 -14.15 17.07
CA GLY A 169 -5.55 -13.40 17.73
C GLY A 169 -5.53 -11.89 17.46
N THR A 170 -6.70 -11.26 17.55
CA THR A 170 -6.94 -9.86 17.16
C THR A 170 -6.01 -8.87 17.85
N LYS A 171 -5.78 -9.03 19.17
CA LYS A 171 -4.86 -8.15 19.91
C LYS A 171 -3.42 -8.18 19.39
N ASN A 172 -2.90 -9.36 19.06
CA ASN A 172 -1.52 -9.51 18.57
C ASN A 172 -1.39 -8.98 17.14
N MET A 173 -2.39 -9.27 16.30
CA MET A 173 -2.52 -8.70 14.97
C MET A 173 -2.52 -7.16 14.99
N LEU A 174 -3.37 -6.53 15.81
CA LEU A 174 -3.45 -5.07 15.91
C LEU A 174 -2.13 -4.45 16.38
N ARG A 175 -1.48 -5.05 17.40
CA ARG A 175 -0.15 -4.58 17.85
C ARG A 175 0.89 -4.64 16.74
N PHE A 176 0.93 -5.74 16.00
CA PHE A 176 1.86 -5.90 14.87
C PHE A 176 1.60 -4.85 13.78
N LEU A 177 0.34 -4.67 13.38
CA LEU A 177 -0.04 -3.69 12.37
C LEU A 177 0.29 -2.25 12.80
N ASN A 178 0.06 -1.90 14.08
CA ASN A 178 0.41 -0.58 14.60
C ASN A 178 1.93 -0.33 14.51
N VAL A 179 2.75 -1.32 14.89
CA VAL A 179 4.22 -1.19 14.82
C VAL A 179 4.68 -0.97 13.38
N ILE A 180 4.20 -1.81 12.45
CA ILE A 180 4.54 -1.66 11.02
C ILE A 180 4.09 -0.31 10.49
N TYR A 181 2.88 0.12 10.83
CA TYR A 181 2.36 1.40 10.36
C TYR A 181 3.17 2.59 10.88
N ILE A 182 3.61 2.57 12.14
CA ILE A 182 4.50 3.59 12.69
C ILE A 182 5.84 3.61 11.93
N ILE A 183 6.43 2.45 11.64
CA ILE A 183 7.67 2.36 10.85
C ILE A 183 7.45 2.96 9.44
N THR A 184 6.33 2.65 8.81
CA THR A 184 5.94 3.22 7.51
C THR A 184 5.83 4.75 7.58
N LEU A 185 5.17 5.30 8.60
CA LEU A 185 5.08 6.75 8.78
C LEU A 185 6.46 7.38 8.91
N ILE A 186 7.35 6.81 9.73
CA ILE A 186 8.72 7.30 9.86
C ILE A 186 9.43 7.30 8.49
N GLY A 187 9.31 6.23 7.72
CA GLY A 187 9.89 6.15 6.38
C GLY A 187 9.36 7.23 5.42
N ILE A 188 8.04 7.48 5.43
CA ILE A 188 7.42 8.54 4.62
C ILE A 188 7.92 9.92 5.06
N PHE A 189 7.95 10.20 6.36
CA PHE A 189 8.44 11.48 6.88
C PHE A 189 9.91 11.73 6.53
N LEU A 190 10.76 10.71 6.67
CA LEU A 190 12.17 10.80 6.27
C LEU A 190 12.31 11.03 4.77
N GLY A 191 11.48 10.37 3.94
CA GLY A 191 11.44 10.61 2.50
C GLY A 191 11.07 12.05 2.15
N ILE A 192 10.02 12.59 2.77
CA ILE A 192 9.60 13.99 2.57
C ILE A 192 10.70 14.96 2.97
N ILE A 193 11.36 14.74 4.11
CA ILE A 193 12.47 15.58 4.57
C ILE A 193 13.63 15.49 3.58
N ALA A 194 14.00 14.29 3.12
CA ALA A 194 15.06 14.11 2.14
C ALA A 194 14.76 14.86 0.83
N PHE A 195 13.53 14.78 0.31
CA PHE A 195 13.11 15.53 -0.87
C PHE A 195 13.10 17.05 -0.64
N GLY A 196 12.68 17.51 0.55
CA GLY A 196 12.67 18.94 0.88
C GLY A 196 14.05 19.55 1.09
N MET A 197 15.04 18.74 1.50
CA MET A 197 16.42 19.19 1.75
C MET A 197 17.33 19.06 0.53
N THR A 198 16.94 18.28 -0.48
CA THR A 198 17.77 18.03 -1.67
C THR A 198 17.45 19.03 -2.78
N SER A 199 18.44 19.84 -3.17
CA SER A 199 18.27 20.76 -4.31
C SER A 199 18.19 20.00 -5.64
N ASN A 200 17.59 20.62 -6.65
CA ASN A 200 17.50 20.00 -7.98
C ASN A 200 18.89 19.63 -8.57
N ALA A 201 19.89 20.51 -8.40
CA ALA A 201 21.25 20.25 -8.85
C ALA A 201 21.88 19.04 -8.13
N GLU A 202 21.64 18.93 -6.82
CA GLU A 202 22.13 17.81 -6.03
C GLU A 202 21.45 16.49 -6.43
N PHE A 203 20.14 16.53 -6.67
CA PHE A 203 19.41 15.38 -7.19
C PHE A 203 19.97 14.89 -8.54
N ILE A 204 20.20 15.78 -9.51
CA ILE A 204 20.76 15.42 -10.81
C ILE A 204 22.13 14.76 -10.65
N ARG A 205 22.97 15.31 -9.76
CA ARG A 205 24.29 14.75 -9.45
C ARG A 205 24.19 13.34 -8.87
N LEU A 206 23.35 13.14 -7.85
CA LEU A 206 23.13 11.85 -7.21
C LEU A 206 22.56 10.81 -8.18
N PHE A 207 21.60 11.23 -9.03
CA PHE A 207 21.00 10.38 -10.05
C PHE A 207 22.04 9.91 -11.08
N ASN A 208 22.83 10.83 -11.62
CA ASN A 208 23.86 10.49 -12.61
C ASN A 208 24.91 9.53 -12.04
N ASN A 209 25.33 9.76 -10.79
CA ASN A 209 26.25 8.87 -10.08
C ASN A 209 25.66 7.48 -9.86
N PHE A 210 24.38 7.40 -9.46
CA PHE A 210 23.69 6.13 -9.25
C PHE A 210 23.52 5.37 -10.57
N ILE A 211 23.11 6.03 -11.66
CA ILE A 211 22.95 5.34 -12.95
C ILE A 211 24.27 4.79 -13.47
N ALA A 212 25.40 5.48 -13.25
CA ALA A 212 26.72 5.01 -13.65
C ALA A 212 27.10 3.64 -13.03
N THR A 213 26.53 3.29 -11.88
CA THR A 213 26.80 2.01 -11.20
C THR A 213 25.80 0.90 -11.53
N THR A 214 24.72 1.22 -12.24
CA THR A 214 23.69 0.25 -12.67
C THR A 214 23.93 -0.25 -14.09
N ASP A 215 23.25 -1.32 -14.49
CA ASP A 215 23.21 -1.80 -15.89
C ASP A 215 22.14 -1.09 -16.74
N SER A 216 21.78 0.14 -16.35
CA SER A 216 20.80 0.94 -17.08
C SER A 216 21.28 1.26 -18.50
N PRO A 217 20.39 1.22 -19.51
CA PRO A 217 20.71 1.70 -20.86
C PRO A 217 21.20 3.16 -20.89
N LEU A 218 20.82 3.95 -19.88
CA LEU A 218 21.20 5.36 -19.74
C LEU A 218 22.65 5.56 -19.29
N LYS A 219 23.32 4.49 -18.82
CA LYS A 219 24.72 4.54 -18.36
C LYS A 219 25.71 4.96 -19.43
N ALA A 220 25.42 4.66 -20.71
CA ALA A 220 26.28 5.03 -21.83
C ALA A 220 26.31 6.56 -22.07
N SER A 221 25.34 7.30 -21.54
CA SER A 221 25.24 8.74 -21.72
C SER A 221 26.10 9.50 -20.70
N ALA A 222 26.80 10.54 -21.15
CA ALA A 222 27.60 11.41 -20.27
C ALA A 222 26.74 12.16 -19.22
N ASN A 223 25.45 12.36 -19.51
CA ASN A 223 24.47 12.90 -18.58
C ASN A 223 23.19 12.04 -18.60
N PRO A 224 23.13 10.96 -17.79
CA PRO A 224 21.99 10.05 -17.75
C PRO A 224 20.65 10.73 -17.47
N TYR A 225 20.63 11.76 -16.61
CA TYR A 225 19.43 12.53 -16.30
C TYR A 225 18.86 13.21 -17.54
N GLN A 226 19.71 13.92 -18.29
CA GLN A 226 19.26 14.58 -19.52
C GLN A 226 18.84 13.57 -20.60
N ALA A 227 19.57 12.46 -20.72
CA ALA A 227 19.22 11.39 -21.65
C ALA A 227 17.86 10.76 -21.32
N ALA A 228 17.50 10.63 -20.04
CA ALA A 228 16.19 10.16 -19.62
C ALA A 228 15.08 11.11 -20.09
N ILE A 229 15.27 12.42 -19.93
CA ILE A 229 14.31 13.45 -20.39
C ILE A 229 14.15 13.41 -21.91
N THR A 230 15.25 13.35 -22.66
CA THR A 230 15.22 13.28 -24.13
C THR A 230 14.52 12.01 -24.61
N THR A 231 14.85 10.86 -24.02
CA THR A 231 14.20 9.57 -24.37
C THR A 231 12.70 9.61 -24.06
N ALA A 232 12.30 10.24 -22.96
CA ALA A 232 10.89 10.41 -22.63
C ALA A 232 10.18 11.27 -23.68
N ALA A 233 10.78 12.40 -24.09
CA ALA A 233 10.24 13.28 -25.12
C ALA A 233 10.11 12.57 -26.48
N GLU A 234 11.11 11.79 -26.89
CA GLU A 234 11.05 10.97 -28.11
C GLU A 234 9.92 9.94 -28.09
N LYS A 235 9.62 9.38 -26.91
CA LYS A 235 8.49 8.46 -26.71
C LYS A 235 7.14 9.16 -26.56
N GLY A 236 7.08 10.47 -26.79
CA GLY A 236 5.85 11.26 -26.78
C GLY A 236 5.44 11.80 -25.41
N TYR A 237 6.31 11.71 -24.39
CA TYR A 237 6.06 12.38 -23.12
C TYR A 237 6.21 13.90 -23.29
N GLN A 238 5.15 14.63 -22.92
CA GLN A 238 5.20 16.08 -22.82
C GLN A 238 5.11 16.46 -21.34
N ALA A 239 6.07 17.26 -20.88
CA ALA A 239 6.04 17.78 -19.52
C ALA A 239 4.72 18.55 -19.33
N PRO A 240 3.93 18.22 -18.29
CA PRO A 240 2.70 18.95 -18.02
C PRO A 240 3.02 20.43 -17.74
N PRO A 241 2.13 21.37 -18.12
CA PRO A 241 2.38 22.82 -18.02
C PRO A 241 2.46 23.37 -16.57
N PHE A 242 2.45 22.48 -15.56
CA PHE A 242 2.40 22.81 -14.13
C PHE A 242 3.59 22.24 -13.34
N VAL A 243 4.65 21.79 -14.04
CA VAL A 243 5.92 21.31 -13.47
C VAL A 243 7.01 22.36 -13.69
#